data_AF-A0A0M6YM03-F1
#
_entry.id   AF-A0A0M6YM03-F1
#
_cell.length_a   1.000
_cell.length_b   1.000
_cell.length_c   1.000
_cell.angle_alpha   90.00
_cell.angle_beta   90.00
_cell.angle_gamma   90.00
#
_symmetry.space_group_name_H-M   'P 1'
#
loop_
_entity.id
_entity.type
_entity.pdbx_description
1 polymer ?
#
loop_
_entity_poly.entity_id
_entity_poly.type
_entity_poly.pdbx_seq_one_letter_code
_entity_poly.pdbx_strand_id
1 'polypeptide(L)'
;MHVIELVRPYERDGYLFPSVRKGVISAATMARLMERRGLEARPHGFRSSMRTWLAEETDAAHEVAEMVLAHLSDSKVVRTYRKTDFLDQRRPLLEKWAQLCVG
;
A
#
# COMPACT_ATOMS: atom_id res chain seq x y z
N MET A 1 9.98 -8.78 3.63
CA MET A 1 11.05 -8.42 4.59
C MET A 1 12.18 -7.60 3.96
N HIS A 2 12.58 -7.86 2.70
CA HIS A 2 13.72 -7.19 2.06
C HIS A 2 13.66 -5.65 2.07
N VAL A 3 12.52 -5.04 1.73
CA VAL A 3 12.36 -3.57 1.73
C VAL A 3 12.59 -2.94 3.11
N ILE A 4 12.15 -3.59 4.20
CA ILE A 4 12.35 -3.03 5.55
C ILE A 4 13.84 -2.98 5.87
N GLU A 5 14.58 -4.06 5.59
CA GLU A 5 16.03 -4.10 5.82
C GLU A 5 16.79 -3.10 4.95
N LEU A 6 16.37 -2.90 3.69
CA LEU A 6 16.97 -1.89 2.81
C LEU A 6 16.78 -0.45 3.34
N VAL A 7 15.64 -0.19 3.98
CA VAL A 7 15.28 1.14 4.44
C VAL A 7 15.79 1.41 5.87
N ARG A 8 16.06 0.37 6.66
CA ARG A 8 16.49 0.45 8.06
C ARG A 8 17.70 1.37 8.32
N PRO A 9 18.77 1.38 7.49
CA PRO A 9 19.90 2.30 7.69
C PRO A 9 19.52 3.79 7.58
N TYR A 10 18.38 4.11 6.97
CA TYR A 10 17.89 5.47 6.77
C TYR A 10 16.83 5.88 7.79
N GLU A 11 16.47 4.98 8.72
CA GLU A 11 15.51 5.26 9.77
C GLU A 11 15.99 6.40 10.66
N ARG A 12 15.07 7.30 11.04
CA ARG A 12 15.31 8.36 12.02
C ARG A 12 14.08 8.53 12.89
N ASP A 13 14.29 8.71 14.18
CA ASP A 13 13.23 8.95 15.17
C ASP A 13 12.08 7.92 15.12
N GLY A 14 12.37 6.66 14.79
CA GLY A 14 11.37 5.59 14.69
C GLY A 14 10.58 5.56 13.37
N TYR A 15 10.93 6.38 12.39
CA TYR A 15 10.28 6.42 11.07
C TYR A 15 11.17 5.80 9.99
N LEU A 16 10.64 4.81 9.26
CA LEU A 16 11.31 4.23 8.09
C LEU A 16 11.45 5.23 6.93
N PHE A 17 10.51 6.17 6.80
CA PHE A 17 10.55 7.24 5.80
C PHE A 17 10.53 8.62 6.46
N PRO A 18 11.64 9.04 7.09
CA PRO A 18 11.69 10.29 7.84
C PRO A 18 11.76 11.49 6.89
N SER A 19 11.21 12.62 7.32
CA SER A 19 11.45 13.91 6.67
C SER A 19 12.81 14.49 7.09
N VAL A 20 13.35 15.40 6.29
CA VAL A 20 14.61 16.10 6.62
C VAL A 20 14.47 17.07 7.80
N ARG A 21 13.24 17.40 8.22
CA ARG A 21 12.97 18.35 9.32
C ARG A 21 12.54 17.62 10.58
N LYS A 22 11.33 17.05 10.56
CA LYS A 22 10.71 16.33 11.68
C LYS A 22 9.56 15.45 11.15
N GLY A 23 9.34 14.29 11.76
CA GLY A 23 8.25 13.39 11.39
C GLY A 23 8.50 12.64 10.07
N VAL A 24 7.43 12.23 9.41
CA VAL A 24 7.48 11.45 8.15
C VAL A 24 7.49 12.34 6.91
N ILE A 25 7.90 11.78 5.76
CA ILE A 25 7.77 12.44 4.46
C ILE A 25 6.32 12.89 4.18
N SER A 26 6.16 14.03 3.51
CA SER A 26 4.84 14.46 3.06
C SER A 26 4.35 13.63 1.87
N ALA A 27 3.04 13.61 1.63
CA ALA A 27 2.45 12.96 0.46
C ALA A 27 3.03 13.47 -0.87
N ALA A 28 3.44 14.76 -0.91
CA ALA A 28 4.04 15.37 -2.08
C ALA A 28 5.47 14.89 -2.36
N THR A 29 6.20 14.37 -1.36
CA THR A 29 7.60 13.93 -1.53
C THR A 29 7.73 12.90 -2.64
N MET A 30 6.88 11.88 -2.63
CA MET A 30 6.91 10.82 -3.65
C MET A 30 6.49 11.35 -5.02
N ALA A 31 5.42 12.15 -5.09
CA ALA A 31 4.95 12.73 -6.34
C ALA A 31 6.04 13.58 -7.03
N ARG A 32 6.73 14.44 -6.27
CA ARG A 32 7.81 15.29 -6.79
C ARG A 32 9.06 14.48 -7.15
N LEU A 33 9.33 13.37 -6.46
CA LEU A 33 10.41 12.46 -6.84
C LEU A 33 10.14 11.85 -8.22
N MET A 34 8.94 11.31 -8.43
CA MET A 34 8.55 10.69 -9.70
C MET A 34 8.56 11.70 -10.85
N GLU A 35 8.03 12.90 -10.62
CA GLU A 35 8.07 14.01 -11.59
C GLU A 35 9.49 14.38 -12.00
N ARG A 36 10.41 14.59 -11.04
CA ARG A 36 11.82 14.89 -11.34
C ARG A 36 12.54 13.77 -12.07
N ARG A 37 12.06 12.54 -11.94
CA ARG A 37 12.58 11.37 -12.66
C ARG A 37 11.95 11.20 -14.05
N GLY A 38 11.03 12.09 -14.46
CA GLY A 38 10.34 12.01 -15.75
C GLY A 38 9.40 10.81 -15.85
N LEU A 39 8.93 10.26 -14.72
CA LEU A 39 8.01 9.12 -14.73
C LEU A 39 6.59 9.60 -15.03
N GLU A 40 5.92 8.91 -15.96
CA GLU A 40 4.49 9.13 -16.23
C GLU A 40 3.61 8.64 -15.08
N ALA A 41 4.07 7.62 -14.35
CA ALA A 41 3.38 7.05 -13.20
C ALA A 41 3.19 8.06 -12.07
N ARG A 42 2.14 7.87 -11.27
CA ARG A 42 1.79 8.70 -10.11
C ARG A 42 1.55 7.84 -8.86
N PRO A 43 1.76 8.38 -7.63
CA PRO A 43 1.58 7.59 -6.41
C PRO A 43 0.19 6.98 -6.23
N HIS A 44 -0.88 7.70 -6.64
CA HIS A 44 -2.24 7.16 -6.58
C HIS A 44 -2.47 6.04 -7.60
N GLY A 45 -1.76 6.06 -8.73
CA GLY A 45 -1.83 5.03 -9.77
C GLY A 45 -1.45 3.65 -9.23
N PHE A 46 -0.53 3.56 -8.26
CA PHE A 46 -0.16 2.29 -7.64
C PHE A 46 -1.35 1.59 -6.95
N ARG A 47 -2.23 2.34 -6.27
CA ARG A 47 -3.44 1.76 -5.66
C ARG A 47 -4.44 1.32 -6.72
N SER A 48 -4.62 2.11 -7.78
CA SER A 48 -5.49 1.74 -8.90
C SER A 48 -5.01 0.46 -9.59
N SER A 49 -3.71 0.37 -9.90
CA SER A 49 -3.11 -0.83 -10.50
C SER A 49 -3.31 -2.06 -9.62
N MET A 50 -3.07 -1.94 -8.31
CA MET A 50 -3.31 -3.04 -7.37
C MET A 50 -4.80 -3.43 -7.32
N ARG A 51 -5.71 -2.46 -7.35
CA ARG A 51 -7.16 -2.72 -7.33
C ARG A 51 -7.66 -3.43 -8.59
N THR A 52 -7.14 -3.04 -9.75
CA THR A 52 -7.42 -3.68 -11.03
C THR A 52 -6.88 -5.11 -11.03
N TRP A 53 -5.61 -5.30 -10.66
CA TRP A 53 -5.00 -6.62 -10.58
C TRP A 53 -5.75 -7.57 -9.63
N LEU A 54 -6.16 -7.09 -8.45
CA LEU A 54 -6.96 -7.88 -7.52
C LEU A 54 -8.30 -8.35 -8.14
N ALA A 55 -8.88 -7.57 -9.05
CA ALA A 55 -10.15 -7.91 -9.69
C ALA A 55 -10.02 -8.80 -10.92
N GLU A 56 -8.94 -8.62 -11.68
CA GLU A 56 -8.77 -9.30 -12.98
C GLU A 56 -7.99 -10.61 -12.84
N GLU A 57 -7.05 -10.69 -11.88
CA GLU A 57 -6.06 -11.76 -11.80
C GLU A 57 -6.17 -12.60 -10.51
N THR A 58 -7.18 -12.34 -9.67
CA THR A 58 -7.37 -13.07 -8.42
C THR A 58 -8.84 -13.30 -8.08
N ASP A 59 -9.12 -14.31 -7.26
CA ASP A 59 -10.45 -14.56 -6.69
C ASP A 59 -10.72 -13.76 -5.40
N ALA A 60 -10.04 -12.63 -5.20
CA ALA A 60 -10.20 -11.83 -4.00
C ALA A 60 -11.64 -11.29 -3.90
N ALA A 61 -12.35 -11.65 -2.83
CA ALA A 61 -13.64 -11.06 -2.53
C ALA A 61 -13.51 -9.52 -2.40
N HIS A 62 -14.52 -8.79 -2.86
CA HIS A 62 -14.52 -7.33 -2.88
C HIS A 62 -14.08 -6.71 -1.55
N GLU A 63 -14.64 -7.22 -0.45
CA GLU A 63 -14.34 -6.77 0.91
C GLU A 63 -12.86 -6.93 1.29
N VAL A 64 -12.25 -8.04 0.87
CA VAL A 64 -10.84 -8.33 1.11
C VAL A 64 -9.98 -7.37 0.28
N ALA A 65 -10.33 -7.17 -1.00
CA ALA A 65 -9.60 -6.26 -1.88
C ALA A 65 -9.61 -4.80 -1.38
N GLU A 66 -10.75 -4.31 -0.88
CA GLU A 66 -10.84 -2.98 -0.28
C GLU A 66 -10.01 -2.88 1.01
N MET A 67 -9.99 -3.93 1.82
CA MET A 67 -9.16 -3.98 3.04
C MET A 67 -7.66 -4.09 2.75
N VAL A 68 -7.25 -4.74 1.64
CA VAL A 68 -5.86 -4.71 1.15
C VAL A 68 -5.43 -3.27 0.87
N LEU A 69 -6.31 -2.44 0.29
CA LEU A 69 -6.04 -1.05 -0.07
C LEU A 69 -6.25 -0.05 1.09
N ALA A 70 -6.69 -0.55 2.26
CA ALA A 70 -7.13 0.24 3.41
C ALA A 70 -8.24 1.26 3.06
N HIS A 71 -9.11 0.90 2.12
CA HIS A 71 -10.28 1.69 1.79
C HIS A 71 -11.34 1.55 2.88
N LEU A 72 -11.96 2.67 3.24
CA LEU A 72 -13.09 2.72 4.16
C LEU A 72 -14.39 2.67 3.36
N SER A 73 -14.63 1.58 2.64
CA SER A 73 -15.78 1.39 1.75
C SER A 73 -17.09 1.07 2.47
N ASP A 74 -17.02 0.67 3.74
CA ASP A 74 -18.21 0.28 4.52
C ASP A 74 -18.92 1.47 5.18
N SER A 75 -20.25 1.39 5.27
CA SER A 75 -21.02 2.26 6.16
C SER A 75 -20.60 2.07 7.63
N LYS A 76 -20.79 3.09 8.46
CA LYS A 76 -20.47 3.03 9.91
C LYS A 76 -21.12 1.81 10.61
N VAL A 77 -22.29 1.39 10.12
CA VAL A 77 -23.04 0.23 10.62
C VAL A 77 -22.29 -1.06 10.28
N VAL A 78 -21.96 -1.30 9.01
CA VAL A 78 -21.25 -2.52 8.56
C VAL A 78 -19.89 -2.66 9.27
N ARG A 79 -19.18 -1.55 9.45
CA ARG A 79 -17.90 -1.49 10.17
C ARG A 79 -17.99 -1.88 11.64
N THR A 80 -19.13 -1.63 12.27
CA THR A 80 -19.38 -2.01 13.68
C THR A 80 -19.53 -3.53 13.82
N TYR A 81 -20.03 -4.20 12.77
CA TYR A 81 -20.21 -5.65 12.75
C TYR A 81 -19.02 -6.41 12.13
N ARG A 82 -18.23 -5.77 11.25
CA ARG A 82 -17.00 -6.34 10.69
C ARG A 82 -15.90 -6.36 11.76
N LYS A 83 -15.82 -7.46 12.50
CA LYS A 83 -14.79 -7.72 13.54
C LYS A 83 -13.48 -8.30 13.01
N THR A 84 -13.36 -8.48 11.70
CA THR A 84 -12.18 -9.06 11.05
C THR A 84 -11.54 -8.05 10.10
N ASP A 85 -10.22 -8.08 10.03
CA ASP A 85 -9.40 -7.32 9.10
C ASP A 85 -8.90 -8.18 7.93
N PHE A 86 -9.42 -9.42 7.83
CA PHE A 86 -9.13 -10.43 6.80
C PHE A 86 -7.64 -10.73 6.63
N LEU A 87 -6.81 -10.64 7.68
CA LEU A 87 -5.36 -10.81 7.58
C LEU A 87 -4.94 -12.10 6.86
N ASP A 88 -5.57 -13.23 7.16
CA ASP A 88 -5.23 -14.52 6.55
C ASP A 88 -5.52 -14.56 5.05
N GLN A 89 -6.56 -13.87 4.59
CA GLN A 89 -6.90 -13.76 3.17
C GLN A 89 -6.05 -12.70 2.46
N ARG A 90 -5.68 -11.62 3.15
CA ARG A 90 -4.86 -10.53 2.60
C ARG A 90 -3.41 -10.94 2.41
N ARG A 91 -2.85 -11.75 3.31
CA ARG A 91 -1.44 -12.17 3.28
C ARG A 91 -1.02 -12.82 1.95
N PRO A 92 -1.70 -13.86 1.44
CA PRO A 92 -1.29 -14.48 0.17
C PRO A 92 -1.46 -13.54 -1.03
N LEU A 93 -2.42 -12.63 -1.01
CA LEU A 93 -2.61 -11.63 -2.06
C LEU A 93 -1.46 -10.61 -2.09
N LEU A 94 -1.04 -10.12 -0.91
CA LEU A 94 0.09 -9.21 -0.78
C LEU A 94 1.41 -9.85 -1.20
N GLU A 95 1.59 -11.14 -0.92
CA GLU A 95 2.78 -11.89 -1.36
C GLU A 95 2.81 -12.05 -2.88
N LYS A 96 1.69 -12.45 -3.49
CA LYS A 96 1.57 -12.54 -4.96
C LYS A 96 1.80 -11.20 -5.64
N TRP A 97 1.24 -10.12 -5.09
CA TRP A 97 1.46 -8.76 -5.60
C TRP A 97 2.92 -8.35 -5.52
N ALA A 98 3.59 -8.63 -4.39
CA ALA A 98 5.01 -8.37 -4.23
C ALA A 98 5.82 -9.12 -5.29
N GLN A 99 5.56 -10.43 -5.47
CA GLN A 99 6.24 -11.23 -6.49
C GLN A 99 6.03 -10.67 -7.91
N LEU A 100 4.83 -10.18 -8.24
CA LEU A 100 4.56 -9.57 -9.55
C LEU A 100 5.36 -8.26 -9.76
N CYS A 101 5.53 -7.46 -8.70
CA CYS A 101 6.17 -6.14 -8.78
C CYS A 101 7.70 -6.20 -8.74
N VAL A 102 8.28 -7.20 -8.07
CA VAL A 102 9.73 -7.26 -7.83
C VAL A 102 10.42 -8.56 -8.25
N GLY A 103 9.65 -9.56 -8.69
CA GLY A 103 10.16 -10.80 -9.28
C GLY A 103 10.49 -10.65 -10.76
#